data_AF-A0A7J5TUD6-F1
#
_entry.id   AF-A0A7J5TUD6-F1
#
_cell.length_a   1.000
_cell.length_b   1.000
_cell.length_c   1.000
_cell.angle_alpha   90.00
_cell.angle_beta   90.00
_cell.angle_gamma   90.00
#
_symmetry.space_group_name_H-M   'P 1'
#
loop_
_entity.id
_entity.type
_entity.pdbx_description
1 polymer ?
#
loop_
_entity_poly.entity_id
_entity_poly.type
_entity_poly.pdbx_seq_one_letter_code
_entity_poly.pdbx_strand_id
1 'polypeptide(L)'
;MSLNYKLSGTPNSPVLIFSNSLGSEMSMWDELLPYLLPYFRVLQYDTRGHGGSYQPTTLPGDGSPGDAYTIAQLGEDVISLMDELGIEQAYFCGLSMGGLTGQWLGIHRPDRIKKLVISNTGAKIGNDERWNGRIATITEHGMAAIVDDTMERWFTPLFRADNTSRVAQMRAMFLRSPVPGYAACCAAIRDADFRQDLNRVSVETLVITGDEDPVTNVEQAQFLQANIQSANLVVLPARHLASTELPRQYAQILINFLVGDTRYEQGMHVRRTVLGDAHVDRANSQTTEFTADFQDFITRYAWGEIWTRPGLPKHSRSLITLAMLIALNRKAEFQMHVRAAIHNGVSPDEIKEVIMQSALYCGLPAANEAFHAAQEVLATLPINHS
;
A
#
# COMPACT_ATOMS: atom_id res chain seq x y z
N MET A 1 11.37 -7.44 16.95
CA MET A 1 11.86 -7.92 15.64
C MET A 1 12.36 -6.71 14.87
N SER A 2 13.43 -6.85 14.07
CA SER A 2 13.86 -5.74 13.21
C SER A 2 13.43 -6.06 11.77
N LEU A 3 12.26 -5.57 11.37
CA LEU A 3 11.89 -5.49 9.97
C LEU A 3 12.34 -4.13 9.42
N ASN A 4 13.01 -4.14 8.28
CA ASN A 4 13.25 -2.93 7.51
C ASN A 4 11.94 -2.52 6.84
N TYR A 5 11.50 -1.28 7.04
CA TYR A 5 10.24 -0.78 6.49
C TYR A 5 10.36 0.67 6.01
N LYS A 6 9.41 1.06 5.18
CA LYS A 6 9.24 2.41 4.67
C LYS A 6 7.75 2.76 4.69
N LEU A 7 7.42 3.89 5.33
CA LEU A 7 6.07 4.40 5.42
C LEU A 7 5.99 5.75 4.68
N SER A 8 5.26 5.78 3.57
CA SER A 8 5.19 6.94 2.67
C SER A 8 3.76 7.46 2.53
N GLY A 9 3.60 8.76 2.28
CA GLY A 9 2.28 9.38 2.06
C GLY A 9 1.82 10.22 3.26
N THR A 10 0.59 10.73 3.15
CA THR A 10 0.07 11.70 4.11
C THR A 10 -0.32 11.03 5.44
N PRO A 11 0.11 11.56 6.61
CA PRO A 11 -0.05 10.87 7.91
C PRO A 11 -1.47 10.43 8.28
N ASN A 12 -2.47 11.23 7.87
CA ASN A 12 -3.90 11.00 8.11
C ASN A 12 -4.58 10.07 7.10
N SER A 13 -3.87 9.61 6.06
CA SER A 13 -4.46 8.73 5.05
C SER A 13 -4.50 7.28 5.56
N PRO A 14 -5.54 6.50 5.20
CA PRO A 14 -5.63 5.11 5.62
C PRO A 14 -4.43 4.32 5.09
N VAL A 15 -3.98 3.35 5.90
CA VAL A 15 -2.77 2.59 5.58
C VAL A 15 -3.07 1.46 4.58
N LEU A 16 -2.24 1.35 3.55
CA LEU A 16 -2.16 0.19 2.66
C LEU A 16 -0.79 -0.49 2.86
N ILE A 17 -0.80 -1.74 3.31
CA ILE A 17 0.41 -2.53 3.55
C ILE A 17 0.67 -3.42 2.33
N PHE A 18 1.91 -3.43 1.87
CA PHE A 18 2.38 -4.35 0.83
C PHE A 18 3.25 -5.46 1.41
N SER A 19 2.98 -6.72 1.01
CA SER A 19 3.76 -7.90 1.37
C SER A 19 4.31 -8.60 0.14
N ASN A 20 5.62 -8.86 0.16
CA ASN A 20 6.41 -9.12 -1.05
C ASN A 20 6.34 -10.57 -1.54
N SER A 21 6.80 -10.78 -2.77
CA SER A 21 7.08 -12.11 -3.30
C SER A 21 8.39 -12.67 -2.73
N LEU A 22 8.56 -13.99 -2.78
CA LEU A 22 9.82 -14.65 -2.40
C LEU A 22 10.98 -14.17 -3.29
N GLY A 23 12.10 -13.78 -2.70
CA GLY A 23 13.28 -13.29 -3.42
C GLY A 23 13.16 -11.84 -3.88
N SER A 24 12.16 -11.10 -3.37
CA SER A 24 11.98 -9.68 -3.65
C SER A 24 12.04 -8.85 -2.37
N GLU A 25 12.22 -7.56 -2.56
CA GLU A 25 12.29 -6.55 -1.51
C GLU A 25 11.13 -5.58 -1.65
N MET A 26 10.96 -4.73 -0.64
CA MET A 26 9.87 -3.76 -0.57
C MET A 26 9.83 -2.82 -1.80
N SER A 27 10.98 -2.59 -2.45
CA SER A 27 11.14 -1.77 -3.67
C SER A 27 10.47 -2.36 -4.91
N MET A 28 9.99 -3.62 -4.88
CA MET A 28 9.18 -4.17 -5.96
C MET A 28 7.89 -3.36 -6.21
N TRP A 29 7.42 -2.63 -5.18
CA TRP A 29 6.18 -1.85 -5.20
C TRP A 29 6.34 -0.39 -5.60
N ASP A 30 7.56 0.11 -5.76
CA ASP A 30 7.85 1.55 -5.91
C ASP A 30 7.12 2.22 -7.09
N GLU A 31 6.91 1.49 -8.19
CA GLU A 31 6.21 2.02 -9.37
C GLU A 31 4.71 2.21 -9.16
N LEU A 32 4.11 1.61 -8.12
CA LEU A 32 2.72 1.83 -7.76
C LEU A 32 2.52 3.11 -6.93
N LEU A 33 3.53 3.51 -6.15
CA LEU A 33 3.41 4.58 -5.16
C LEU A 33 2.87 5.90 -5.74
N PRO A 34 3.36 6.42 -6.89
CA PRO A 34 2.83 7.66 -7.44
C PRO A 34 1.31 7.66 -7.65
N TYR A 35 0.72 6.50 -7.95
CA TYR A 35 -0.72 6.34 -8.17
C TYR A 35 -1.51 6.16 -6.86
N LEU A 36 -0.88 5.61 -5.81
CA LEU A 36 -1.54 5.21 -4.57
C LEU A 36 -1.42 6.24 -3.44
N LEU A 37 -0.32 7.01 -3.41
CA LEU A 37 -0.09 8.04 -2.37
C LEU A 37 -1.16 9.15 -2.30
N PRO A 38 -1.94 9.47 -3.36
CA PRO A 38 -3.10 10.35 -3.23
C PRO A 38 -4.21 9.76 -2.34
N TYR A 39 -4.31 8.44 -2.25
CA TYR A 39 -5.39 7.74 -1.54
C TYR A 39 -4.94 7.15 -0.20
N PHE A 40 -3.69 6.72 -0.10
CA PHE A 40 -3.20 5.91 1.02
C PHE A 40 -1.91 6.45 1.61
N ARG A 41 -1.69 6.11 2.88
CA ARG A 41 -0.35 6.03 3.46
C ARG A 41 0.15 4.61 3.21
N VAL A 42 1.23 4.46 2.44
CA VAL A 42 1.70 3.14 1.99
C VAL A 42 2.80 2.64 2.91
N LEU A 43 2.61 1.47 3.50
CA LEU A 43 3.62 0.74 4.28
C LEU A 43 4.22 -0.37 3.42
N GLN A 44 5.49 -0.24 3.10
CA GLN A 44 6.31 -1.28 2.46
C GLN A 44 7.28 -1.83 3.51
N TYR A 45 7.55 -3.14 3.49
CA TYR A 45 8.55 -3.74 4.37
C TYR A 45 9.28 -4.87 3.65
N ASP A 46 10.53 -5.14 4.07
CA ASP A 46 11.24 -6.33 3.64
C ASP A 46 10.79 -7.49 4.53
N THR A 47 10.33 -8.58 3.93
CA THR A 47 9.96 -9.78 4.71
C THR A 47 11.18 -10.29 5.47
N ARG A 48 11.01 -10.92 6.64
CA ARG A 48 12.12 -11.63 7.31
C ARG A 48 12.87 -12.53 6.30
N GLY A 49 14.19 -12.58 6.42
CA GLY A 49 15.04 -13.29 5.45
C GLY A 49 15.25 -12.57 4.10
N HIS A 50 14.77 -11.33 3.94
CA HIS A 50 14.90 -10.54 2.71
C HIS A 50 15.39 -9.11 2.99
N GLY A 51 16.02 -8.48 2.00
CA GLY A 51 16.42 -7.08 2.03
C GLY A 51 17.16 -6.67 3.32
N GLY A 52 16.76 -5.54 3.90
CA GLY A 52 17.33 -5.00 5.13
C GLY A 52 16.79 -5.60 6.42
N SER A 53 15.83 -6.55 6.34
CA SER A 53 15.22 -7.17 7.53
C SER A 53 16.12 -8.23 8.16
N TYR A 54 15.76 -8.65 9.37
CA TYR A 54 16.42 -9.75 10.07
C TYR A 54 16.71 -10.95 9.15
N GLN A 55 17.96 -11.41 9.19
CA GLN A 55 18.45 -12.55 8.42
C GLN A 55 18.77 -13.70 9.37
N PRO A 56 18.28 -14.92 9.10
CA PRO A 56 18.68 -16.09 9.88
C PRO A 56 20.15 -16.42 9.55
N THR A 57 20.89 -16.88 10.56
CA THR A 57 22.31 -17.24 10.40
C THR A 57 22.52 -18.71 10.04
N THR A 58 21.46 -19.53 10.12
CA THR A 58 21.47 -20.99 9.95
C THR A 58 20.54 -21.44 8.82
N LEU A 59 20.79 -22.62 8.26
CA LEU A 59 19.97 -23.18 7.18
C LEU A 59 18.79 -23.96 7.77
N PRO A 60 17.65 -24.05 7.05
CA PRO A 60 16.53 -24.86 7.52
C PRO A 60 16.88 -26.34 7.69
N GLY A 61 16.54 -26.89 8.85
CA GLY A 61 16.66 -28.32 9.15
C GLY A 61 18.00 -28.73 9.77
N ASP A 62 18.83 -27.78 10.23
CA ASP A 62 20.07 -28.10 10.96
C ASP A 62 19.88 -28.35 12.47
N GLY A 63 18.65 -28.18 12.97
CA GLY A 63 18.24 -28.45 14.35
C GLY A 63 18.35 -27.23 15.27
N SER A 64 18.68 -26.06 14.74
CA SER A 64 18.78 -24.81 15.50
C SER A 64 17.40 -24.17 15.77
N PRO A 65 17.25 -23.40 16.86
CA PRO A 65 16.01 -22.65 17.11
C PRO A 65 15.81 -21.58 16.02
N GLY A 66 14.70 -21.67 15.26
CA GLY A 66 14.35 -20.71 14.20
C GLY A 66 14.54 -21.20 12.76
N ASP A 67 14.83 -22.49 12.58
CA ASP A 67 15.26 -23.08 11.30
C ASP A 67 14.27 -23.03 10.15
N ALA A 68 12.97 -23.04 10.39
CA ALA A 68 11.99 -22.92 9.31
C ALA A 68 11.00 -21.81 9.64
N TYR A 69 10.88 -20.86 8.72
CA TYR A 69 9.81 -19.88 8.83
C TYR A 69 8.47 -20.56 8.55
N THR A 70 7.41 -20.05 9.17
CA THR A 70 6.03 -20.42 8.83
C THR A 70 5.29 -19.20 8.32
N ILE A 71 4.25 -19.39 7.50
CA ILE A 71 3.39 -18.26 7.10
C ILE A 71 2.76 -17.59 8.32
N ALA A 72 2.47 -18.34 9.39
CA ALA A 72 1.99 -17.76 10.63
C ALA A 72 2.99 -16.76 11.25
N GLN A 73 4.28 -17.07 11.26
CA GLN A 73 5.31 -16.12 11.68
C GLN A 73 5.35 -14.89 10.76
N LEU A 74 5.25 -15.07 9.44
CA LEU A 74 5.22 -13.94 8.50
C LEU A 74 3.99 -13.04 8.72
N GLY A 75 2.86 -13.64 9.13
CA GLY A 75 1.64 -12.92 9.49
C GLY A 75 1.78 -12.15 10.80
N GLU A 76 2.32 -12.78 11.85
CA GLU A 76 2.56 -12.10 13.13
C GLU A 76 3.61 -10.98 13.03
N ASP A 77 4.56 -11.08 12.09
CA ASP A 77 5.47 -9.98 11.78
C ASP A 77 4.72 -8.73 11.31
N VAL A 78 3.70 -8.90 10.45
CA VAL A 78 2.88 -7.79 9.98
C VAL A 78 2.11 -7.16 11.14
N ILE A 79 1.52 -7.99 12.00
CA ILE A 79 0.79 -7.53 13.20
C ILE A 79 1.73 -6.77 14.14
N SER A 80 2.91 -7.31 14.41
CA SER A 80 3.92 -6.67 15.26
C SER A 80 4.36 -5.31 14.70
N LEU A 81 4.55 -5.22 13.37
CA LEU A 81 4.90 -3.97 12.71
C LEU A 81 3.73 -2.96 12.75
N MET A 82 2.50 -3.42 12.60
CA MET A 82 1.31 -2.58 12.76
C MET A 82 1.24 -2.01 14.18
N ASP A 83 1.47 -2.84 15.20
CA ASP A 83 1.43 -2.43 16.61
C ASP A 83 2.55 -1.42 16.92
N GLU A 84 3.77 -1.67 16.45
CA GLU A 84 4.92 -0.73 16.59
C GLU A 84 4.61 0.65 15.99
N LEU A 85 3.90 0.67 14.87
CA LEU A 85 3.56 1.90 14.15
C LEU A 85 2.24 2.55 14.60
N GLY A 86 1.54 1.97 15.58
CA GLY A 86 0.24 2.44 16.05
C GLY A 86 -0.86 2.33 14.99
N ILE A 87 -0.77 1.35 14.08
CA ILE A 87 -1.73 1.10 13.01
C ILE A 87 -2.77 0.09 13.51
N GLU A 88 -3.95 0.58 13.90
CA GLU A 88 -5.03 -0.27 14.39
C GLU A 88 -5.60 -1.17 13.29
N GLN A 89 -5.91 -0.60 12.11
CA GLN A 89 -6.42 -1.33 10.95
C GLN A 89 -5.80 -0.84 9.65
N ALA A 90 -5.58 -1.74 8.71
CA ALA A 90 -5.04 -1.41 7.39
C ALA A 90 -5.72 -2.17 6.25
N TYR A 91 -5.60 -1.64 5.03
CA TYR A 91 -5.74 -2.44 3.82
C TYR A 91 -4.46 -3.28 3.63
N PHE A 92 -4.58 -4.49 3.11
CA PHE A 92 -3.44 -5.36 2.88
C PHE A 92 -3.41 -5.87 1.45
N CYS A 93 -2.25 -5.79 0.80
CA CYS A 93 -2.00 -6.36 -0.52
C CYS A 93 -0.75 -7.22 -0.49
N GLY A 94 -0.91 -8.53 -0.65
CA GLY A 94 0.18 -9.49 -0.67
C GLY A 94 0.31 -10.16 -2.03
N LEU A 95 1.54 -10.30 -2.53
CA LEU A 95 1.81 -11.01 -3.79
C LEU A 95 2.56 -12.32 -3.54
N SER A 96 2.11 -13.43 -4.13
CA SER A 96 2.72 -14.75 -4.00
C SER A 96 2.82 -15.20 -2.55
N MET A 97 4.03 -15.31 -1.98
CA MET A 97 4.25 -15.55 -0.56
C MET A 97 3.51 -14.52 0.31
N GLY A 98 3.56 -13.23 -0.05
CA GLY A 98 2.77 -12.20 0.64
C GLY A 98 1.27 -12.45 0.55
N GLY A 99 0.78 -13.09 -0.51
CA GLY A 99 -0.61 -13.52 -0.66
C GLY A 99 -0.99 -14.67 0.29
N LEU A 100 -0.06 -15.59 0.60
CA LEU A 100 -0.25 -16.58 1.67
C LEU A 100 -0.29 -15.91 3.04
N THR A 101 0.59 -14.93 3.28
CA THR A 101 0.53 -14.09 4.50
C THR A 101 -0.81 -13.38 4.62
N GLY A 102 -1.33 -12.83 3.51
CA GLY A 102 -2.66 -12.21 3.45
C GLY A 102 -3.80 -13.17 3.79
N GLN A 103 -3.75 -14.41 3.29
CA GLN A 103 -4.72 -15.45 3.65
C GLN A 103 -4.67 -15.75 5.16
N TRP A 104 -3.47 -15.91 5.73
CA TRP A 104 -3.32 -16.11 7.16
C TRP A 104 -3.89 -14.94 7.98
N LEU A 105 -3.60 -13.69 7.59
CA LEU A 105 -4.16 -12.50 8.23
C LEU A 105 -5.70 -12.48 8.14
N GLY A 106 -6.26 -12.79 6.97
CA GLY A 106 -7.71 -12.87 6.77
C GLY A 106 -8.39 -13.94 7.62
N ILE A 107 -7.69 -15.05 7.91
CA ILE A 107 -8.21 -16.16 8.75
C ILE A 107 -8.07 -15.86 10.25
N HIS A 108 -6.94 -15.27 10.67
CA HIS A 108 -6.55 -15.20 12.08
C HIS A 108 -6.61 -13.82 12.71
N ARG A 109 -6.63 -12.76 11.90
CA ARG A 109 -6.63 -11.34 12.32
C ARG A 109 -7.60 -10.49 11.48
N PRO A 110 -8.84 -10.95 11.22
CA PRO A 110 -9.78 -10.20 10.38
C PRO A 110 -10.13 -8.83 10.96
N ASP A 111 -10.02 -8.66 12.28
CA ASP A 111 -10.21 -7.40 13.00
C ASP A 111 -9.16 -6.32 12.64
N ARG A 112 -8.00 -6.73 12.14
CA ARG A 112 -6.89 -5.83 11.79
C ARG A 112 -6.89 -5.42 10.31
N ILE A 113 -7.67 -6.10 9.47
CA ILE A 113 -7.65 -5.92 8.00
C ILE A 113 -8.99 -5.36 7.51
N LYS A 114 -8.96 -4.19 6.87
CA LYS A 114 -10.15 -3.53 6.32
C LYS A 114 -10.67 -4.21 5.05
N LYS A 115 -9.78 -4.44 4.09
CA LYS A 115 -9.98 -5.23 2.88
C LYS A 115 -8.68 -5.93 2.53
N LEU A 116 -8.80 -7.09 1.88
CA LEU A 116 -7.68 -7.97 1.56
C LEU A 116 -7.48 -8.08 0.05
N VAL A 117 -6.26 -7.92 -0.43
CA VAL A 117 -5.86 -8.22 -1.81
C VAL A 117 -4.80 -9.31 -1.79
N ILE A 118 -5.08 -10.42 -2.47
CA ILE A 118 -4.17 -11.54 -2.63
C ILE A 118 -3.85 -11.74 -4.12
N SER A 119 -2.63 -11.42 -4.52
CA SER A 119 -2.20 -11.39 -5.92
C SER A 119 -1.23 -12.49 -6.25
N ASN A 120 -1.34 -13.08 -7.45
CA ASN A 120 -0.42 -14.09 -8.00
C ASN A 120 -0.02 -15.10 -6.92
N THR A 121 -1.01 -15.66 -6.27
CA THR A 121 -0.86 -16.56 -5.12
C THR A 121 -1.78 -17.77 -5.28
N GLY A 122 -1.65 -18.74 -4.38
CA GLY A 122 -2.54 -19.89 -4.29
C GLY A 122 -2.79 -20.24 -2.83
N ALA A 123 -3.80 -21.06 -2.57
CA ALA A 123 -4.04 -21.61 -1.24
C ALA A 123 -2.97 -22.63 -0.81
N LYS A 124 -2.32 -23.25 -1.81
CA LYS A 124 -1.11 -24.05 -1.73
C LYS A 124 -0.29 -23.73 -2.98
N ILE A 125 0.95 -23.29 -2.82
CA ILE A 125 1.81 -22.92 -3.95
C ILE A 125 2.83 -24.04 -4.16
N GLY A 126 2.89 -24.63 -5.35
CA GLY A 126 3.81 -25.71 -5.66
C GLY A 126 3.57 -26.97 -4.82
N ASN A 127 4.62 -27.77 -4.64
CA ASN A 127 4.60 -29.00 -3.86
C ASN A 127 5.93 -29.20 -3.14
N ASP A 128 5.99 -30.20 -2.27
CA ASP A 128 7.12 -30.45 -1.38
C ASP A 128 8.40 -30.76 -2.16
N GLU A 129 8.31 -31.57 -3.22
CA GLU A 129 9.44 -31.91 -4.10
C GLU A 129 10.05 -30.65 -4.74
N ARG A 130 9.21 -29.77 -5.31
CA ARG A 130 9.67 -28.53 -5.96
C ARG A 130 10.36 -27.59 -4.98
N TRP A 131 9.82 -27.42 -3.78
CA TRP A 131 10.41 -26.53 -2.78
C TRP A 131 11.67 -27.11 -2.15
N ASN A 132 11.69 -28.40 -1.82
CA ASN A 132 12.88 -29.08 -1.31
C ASN A 132 14.00 -29.09 -2.36
N GLY A 133 13.67 -29.36 -3.63
CA GLY A 133 14.63 -29.26 -4.74
C GLY A 133 15.19 -27.84 -4.87
N ARG A 134 14.32 -26.81 -4.81
CA ARG A 134 14.77 -25.40 -4.85
C ARG A 134 15.70 -25.05 -3.69
N ILE A 135 15.38 -25.49 -2.47
CA ILE A 135 16.22 -25.31 -1.28
C ILE A 135 17.59 -25.98 -1.47
N ALA A 136 17.61 -27.22 -1.96
CA ALA A 136 18.85 -27.94 -2.23
C ALA A 136 19.72 -27.20 -3.26
N THR A 137 19.13 -26.79 -4.39
CA THR A 137 19.84 -26.07 -5.45
C THR A 137 20.47 -24.77 -4.96
N ILE A 138 19.74 -23.92 -4.23
CA ILE A 138 20.31 -22.65 -3.75
C ILE A 138 21.31 -22.85 -2.63
N THR A 139 21.17 -23.92 -1.85
CA THR A 139 22.12 -24.25 -0.77
C THR A 139 23.46 -24.69 -1.36
N GLU A 140 23.43 -25.49 -2.43
CA GLU A 140 24.65 -26.00 -3.07
C GLU A 140 25.28 -25.00 -4.04
N HIS A 141 24.46 -24.28 -4.81
CA HIS A 141 24.92 -23.48 -5.97
C HIS A 141 24.61 -21.97 -5.85
N GLY A 142 23.98 -21.54 -4.76
CA GLY A 142 23.62 -20.14 -4.53
C GLY A 142 22.45 -19.63 -5.39
N MET A 143 22.09 -18.36 -5.20
CA MET A 143 20.94 -17.74 -5.89
C MET A 143 21.10 -17.65 -7.40
N ALA A 144 22.34 -17.57 -7.90
CA ALA A 144 22.63 -17.48 -9.33
C ALA A 144 22.15 -18.71 -10.11
N ALA A 145 22.06 -19.87 -9.48
CA ALA A 145 21.62 -21.10 -10.12
C ALA A 145 20.16 -21.10 -10.57
N ILE A 146 19.33 -20.20 -10.01
CA ILE A 146 17.89 -20.18 -10.28
C ILE A 146 17.38 -18.82 -10.80
N VAL A 147 18.26 -17.85 -11.05
CA VAL A 147 17.85 -16.48 -11.38
C VAL A 147 17.20 -16.39 -12.76
N ASP A 148 17.77 -17.05 -13.78
CA ASP A 148 17.28 -16.98 -15.16
C ASP A 148 15.86 -17.54 -15.26
N ASP A 149 15.67 -18.78 -14.79
CA ASP A 149 14.35 -19.42 -14.67
C ASP A 149 13.36 -18.61 -13.82
N THR A 150 13.84 -17.86 -12.83
CA THR A 150 12.97 -17.00 -12.02
C THR A 150 12.54 -15.77 -12.81
N MET A 151 13.43 -15.10 -13.54
CA MET A 151 13.06 -13.97 -14.41
C MET A 151 12.08 -14.38 -15.50
N GLU A 152 12.24 -15.58 -16.06
CA GLU A 152 11.30 -16.12 -17.03
C GLU A 152 9.91 -16.37 -16.44
N ARG A 153 9.83 -16.90 -15.21
CA ARG A 153 8.54 -17.09 -14.53
C ARG A 153 7.91 -15.78 -14.05
N TRP A 154 8.72 -14.79 -13.73
CA TRP A 154 8.25 -13.50 -13.22
C TRP A 154 7.64 -12.59 -14.26
N PHE A 155 8.15 -12.63 -15.50
CA PHE A 155 7.83 -11.62 -16.51
C PHE A 155 7.51 -12.23 -17.86
N THR A 156 6.56 -11.67 -18.59
CA THR A 156 6.28 -12.05 -19.99
C THR A 156 7.51 -11.85 -20.89
N PRO A 157 7.66 -12.59 -22.01
CA PRO A 157 8.77 -12.38 -22.94
C PRO A 157 8.81 -10.95 -23.48
N LEU A 158 7.64 -10.37 -23.76
CA LEU A 158 7.51 -8.99 -24.22
C LEU A 158 8.00 -7.99 -23.17
N PHE A 159 7.57 -8.14 -21.91
CA PHE A 159 8.05 -7.26 -20.84
C PHE A 159 9.56 -7.36 -20.67
N ARG A 160 10.14 -8.57 -20.74
CA ARG A 160 11.59 -8.77 -20.65
C ARG A 160 12.37 -8.08 -21.78
N ALA A 161 11.81 -8.08 -22.99
CA ALA A 161 12.41 -7.43 -24.16
C ALA A 161 12.34 -5.90 -24.06
N ASP A 162 11.20 -5.35 -23.64
CA ASP A 162 10.94 -3.91 -23.67
C ASP A 162 11.44 -3.18 -22.41
N ASN A 163 11.57 -3.87 -21.27
CA ASN A 163 11.88 -3.28 -19.97
C ASN A 163 13.20 -3.80 -19.38
N THR A 164 14.24 -3.88 -20.21
CA THR A 164 15.55 -4.46 -19.86
C THR A 164 16.16 -3.90 -18.56
N SER A 165 16.08 -2.58 -18.35
CA SER A 165 16.58 -1.93 -17.12
C SER A 165 15.81 -2.40 -15.88
N ARG A 166 14.48 -2.47 -15.95
CA ARG A 166 13.65 -2.92 -14.82
C ARG A 166 13.91 -4.40 -14.52
N VAL A 167 13.99 -5.23 -15.55
CA VAL A 167 14.32 -6.66 -15.40
C VAL A 167 15.70 -6.85 -14.79
N ALA A 168 16.70 -6.05 -15.19
CA ALA A 168 18.03 -6.09 -14.59
C ALA A 168 18.02 -5.68 -13.11
N GLN A 169 17.21 -4.68 -12.73
CA GLN A 169 17.03 -4.30 -11.32
C GLN A 169 16.41 -5.44 -10.50
N MET A 170 15.36 -6.08 -11.02
CA MET A 170 14.69 -7.22 -10.39
C MET A 170 15.62 -8.44 -10.29
N ARG A 171 16.44 -8.68 -11.31
CA ARG A 171 17.50 -9.70 -11.30
C ARG A 171 18.52 -9.43 -10.20
N ALA A 172 19.03 -8.20 -10.11
CA ALA A 172 20.01 -7.81 -9.10
C ALA A 172 19.44 -7.91 -7.68
N MET A 173 18.17 -7.56 -7.50
CA MET A 173 17.42 -7.75 -6.24
C MET A 173 17.33 -9.21 -5.86
N PHE A 174 16.97 -10.06 -6.81
CA PHE A 174 16.89 -11.49 -6.56
C PHE A 174 18.25 -12.10 -6.20
N LEU A 175 19.30 -11.77 -6.95
CA LEU A 175 20.65 -12.31 -6.76
C LEU A 175 21.27 -11.98 -5.40
N ARG A 176 20.91 -10.84 -4.80
CA ARG A 176 21.41 -10.45 -3.46
C ARG A 176 20.60 -11.03 -2.30
N SER A 177 19.57 -11.84 -2.58
CA SER A 177 18.78 -12.50 -1.53
C SER A 177 19.68 -13.43 -0.70
N PRO A 178 19.68 -13.32 0.64
CA PRO A 178 20.45 -14.23 1.49
C PRO A 178 19.89 -15.65 1.41
N VAL A 179 20.76 -16.62 1.08
CA VAL A 179 20.35 -18.04 0.91
C VAL A 179 19.63 -18.59 2.15
N PRO A 180 20.10 -18.38 3.40
CA PRO A 180 19.39 -18.87 4.58
C PRO A 180 17.96 -18.33 4.70
N GLY A 181 17.78 -17.02 4.53
CA GLY A 181 16.48 -16.36 4.58
C GLY A 181 15.54 -16.83 3.47
N TYR A 182 16.06 -16.96 2.25
CA TYR A 182 15.32 -17.46 1.11
C TYR A 182 14.88 -18.92 1.31
N ALA A 183 15.77 -19.78 1.82
CA ALA A 183 15.49 -21.17 2.09
C ALA A 183 14.43 -21.32 3.20
N ALA A 184 14.52 -20.53 4.27
CA ALA A 184 13.52 -20.52 5.35
C ALA A 184 12.13 -20.11 4.83
N CYS A 185 12.05 -19.11 3.94
CA CYS A 185 10.79 -18.75 3.29
C CYS A 185 10.31 -19.82 2.28
N CYS A 186 11.20 -20.55 1.61
CA CYS A 186 10.80 -21.71 0.80
C CYS A 186 10.12 -22.78 1.66
N ALA A 187 10.65 -23.05 2.86
CA ALA A 187 10.02 -23.98 3.81
C ALA A 187 8.64 -23.46 4.26
N ALA A 188 8.52 -22.16 4.55
CA ALA A 188 7.23 -21.54 4.90
C ALA A 188 6.17 -21.74 3.81
N ILE A 189 6.54 -21.53 2.54
CA ILE A 189 5.63 -21.71 1.40
C ILE A 189 5.33 -23.19 1.17
N ARG A 190 6.33 -24.06 1.32
CA ARG A 190 6.17 -25.51 1.23
C ARG A 190 5.12 -26.00 2.21
N ASP A 191 5.19 -25.56 3.47
CA ASP A 191 4.35 -26.12 4.54
C ASP A 191 2.97 -25.47 4.62
N ALA A 192 2.77 -24.33 3.95
CA ALA A 192 1.49 -23.63 3.92
C ALA A 192 0.45 -24.33 3.03
N ASP A 193 -0.72 -24.61 3.60
CA ASP A 193 -1.88 -25.12 2.88
C ASP A 193 -3.17 -24.58 3.53
N PHE A 194 -3.80 -23.62 2.88
CA PHE A 194 -5.05 -23.00 3.36
C PHE A 194 -6.28 -23.54 2.64
N ARG A 195 -6.17 -24.58 1.80
CA ARG A 195 -7.30 -25.05 0.96
C ARG A 195 -8.56 -25.40 1.75
N GLN A 196 -8.42 -25.82 3.01
CA GLN A 196 -9.54 -26.17 3.90
C GLN A 196 -10.00 -25.02 4.80
N ASP A 197 -9.28 -23.90 4.81
CA ASP A 197 -9.49 -22.78 5.74
C ASP A 197 -9.99 -21.50 5.05
N LEU A 198 -10.01 -21.44 3.72
CA LEU A 198 -10.39 -20.23 2.96
C LEU A 198 -11.79 -19.70 3.31
N ASN A 199 -12.72 -20.59 3.66
CA ASN A 199 -14.08 -20.24 4.08
C ASN A 199 -14.13 -19.44 5.39
N ARG A 200 -13.02 -19.39 6.13
CA ARG A 200 -12.89 -18.60 7.38
C ARG A 200 -12.47 -17.16 7.11
N VAL A 201 -12.05 -16.82 5.89
CA VAL A 201 -11.75 -15.43 5.51
C VAL A 201 -13.06 -14.65 5.39
N SER A 202 -13.37 -13.83 6.39
CA SER A 202 -14.57 -12.99 6.43
C SER A 202 -14.38 -11.60 5.81
N VAL A 203 -13.13 -11.21 5.56
CA VAL A 203 -12.77 -9.89 5.02
C VAL A 203 -13.06 -9.86 3.51
N GLU A 204 -13.66 -8.77 3.03
CA GLU A 204 -13.86 -8.55 1.60
C GLU A 204 -12.51 -8.67 0.86
N THR A 205 -12.46 -9.55 -0.14
CA THR A 205 -11.20 -9.98 -0.76
C THR A 205 -11.19 -9.75 -2.26
N LEU A 206 -10.06 -9.31 -2.79
CA LEU A 206 -9.76 -9.30 -4.21
C LEU A 206 -8.63 -10.28 -4.50
N VAL A 207 -8.88 -11.20 -5.41
CA VAL A 207 -7.87 -12.08 -6.01
C VAL A 207 -7.41 -11.45 -7.32
N ILE A 208 -6.09 -11.32 -7.50
CA ILE A 208 -5.49 -10.87 -8.76
C ILE A 208 -4.58 -11.98 -9.27
N THR A 209 -4.57 -12.27 -10.57
CA THR A 209 -3.59 -13.19 -11.16
C THR A 209 -3.23 -12.79 -12.59
N GLY A 210 -2.12 -13.32 -13.09
CA GLY A 210 -1.71 -13.23 -14.48
C GLY A 210 -2.25 -14.41 -15.29
N ASP A 211 -2.73 -14.18 -16.52
CA ASP A 211 -3.13 -15.25 -17.44
C ASP A 211 -1.96 -16.11 -17.94
N GLU A 212 -0.74 -15.56 -17.90
CA GLU A 212 0.50 -16.24 -18.25
C GLU A 212 1.31 -16.69 -17.02
N ASP A 213 0.77 -16.60 -15.79
CA ASP A 213 1.49 -16.96 -14.56
C ASP A 213 1.73 -18.49 -14.47
N PRO A 214 3.00 -18.96 -14.60
CA PRO A 214 3.32 -20.38 -14.55
C PRO A 214 3.55 -20.89 -13.12
N VAL A 215 3.48 -20.01 -12.12
CA VAL A 215 3.72 -20.31 -10.70
C VAL A 215 2.40 -20.50 -9.97
N THR A 216 1.48 -19.55 -10.17
CA THR A 216 0.18 -19.46 -9.50
C THR A 216 -0.89 -19.12 -10.53
N ASN A 217 -1.36 -20.14 -11.24
CA ASN A 217 -2.14 -19.97 -12.47
C ASN A 217 -3.60 -19.50 -12.21
N VAL A 218 -4.34 -19.27 -13.30
CA VAL A 218 -5.74 -18.84 -13.25
C VAL A 218 -6.65 -19.84 -12.52
N GLU A 219 -6.41 -21.14 -12.65
CA GLU A 219 -7.18 -22.18 -11.94
C GLU A 219 -7.03 -22.06 -10.42
N GLN A 220 -5.81 -21.81 -9.93
CA GLN A 220 -5.57 -21.58 -8.51
C GLN A 220 -6.22 -20.28 -8.02
N ALA A 221 -6.25 -19.23 -8.84
CA ALA A 221 -6.95 -17.98 -8.52
C ALA A 221 -8.48 -18.16 -8.49
N GLN A 222 -9.04 -18.93 -9.42
CA GLN A 222 -10.46 -19.31 -9.42
C GLN A 222 -10.80 -20.17 -8.21
N PHE A 223 -9.91 -21.07 -7.79
CA PHE A 223 -10.08 -21.82 -6.55
C PHE A 223 -10.15 -20.89 -5.32
N LEU A 224 -9.26 -19.89 -5.22
CA LEU A 224 -9.34 -18.89 -4.16
C LEU A 224 -10.68 -18.14 -4.18
N GLN A 225 -11.09 -17.65 -5.35
CA GLN A 225 -12.34 -16.93 -5.51
C GLN A 225 -13.56 -17.78 -5.09
N ALA A 226 -13.60 -19.04 -5.49
CA ALA A 226 -14.73 -19.93 -5.22
C ALA A 226 -14.86 -20.33 -3.74
N ASN A 227 -13.77 -20.26 -2.97
CA ASN A 227 -13.72 -20.74 -1.59
C ASN A 227 -13.61 -19.61 -0.53
N ILE A 228 -13.53 -18.35 -0.95
CA ILE A 228 -13.60 -17.17 -0.08
C ILE A 228 -14.96 -16.49 -0.32
N GLN A 229 -15.78 -16.35 0.73
CA GLN A 229 -17.19 -15.96 0.62
C GLN A 229 -17.42 -14.63 -0.14
N SER A 230 -16.52 -13.66 0.05
CA SER A 230 -16.63 -12.31 -0.51
C SER A 230 -15.43 -11.98 -1.40
N ALA A 231 -15.09 -12.89 -2.32
CA ALA A 231 -13.95 -12.72 -3.23
C ALA A 231 -14.36 -12.35 -4.65
N ASN A 232 -13.71 -11.30 -5.18
CA ASN A 232 -13.71 -10.98 -6.61
C ASN A 232 -12.40 -11.44 -7.26
N LEU A 233 -12.40 -11.72 -8.56
CA LEU A 233 -11.22 -12.12 -9.32
C LEU A 233 -10.96 -11.15 -10.48
N VAL A 234 -9.71 -10.71 -10.61
CA VAL A 234 -9.20 -9.99 -11.79
C VAL A 234 -8.03 -10.76 -12.39
N VAL A 235 -8.09 -11.00 -13.71
CA VAL A 235 -7.02 -11.63 -14.49
C VAL A 235 -6.37 -10.57 -15.37
N LEU A 236 -5.04 -10.50 -15.35
CA LEU A 236 -4.23 -9.54 -16.09
C LEU A 236 -3.38 -10.23 -17.16
N PRO A 237 -3.09 -9.56 -18.30
CA PRO A 237 -2.18 -10.06 -19.33
C PRO A 237 -0.72 -9.93 -18.87
N ALA A 238 -0.32 -10.75 -17.91
CA ALA A 238 0.97 -10.69 -17.22
C ALA A 238 1.36 -12.06 -16.67
N ARG A 239 2.62 -12.21 -16.24
CA ARG A 239 3.07 -13.37 -15.46
C ARG A 239 3.00 -13.08 -13.96
N HIS A 240 3.92 -13.68 -13.20
CA HIS A 240 3.84 -13.78 -11.75
C HIS A 240 3.98 -12.44 -11.02
N LEU A 241 4.76 -11.49 -11.55
CA LEU A 241 4.90 -10.16 -10.95
C LEU A 241 4.05 -9.12 -11.70
N ALA A 242 2.73 -9.37 -11.76
CA ALA A 242 1.79 -8.51 -12.47
C ALA A 242 1.81 -7.04 -12.00
N SER A 243 2.11 -6.79 -10.72
CA SER A 243 2.26 -5.43 -10.18
C SER A 243 3.44 -4.66 -10.79
N THR A 244 4.48 -5.37 -11.23
CA THR A 244 5.67 -4.81 -11.88
C THR A 244 5.51 -4.74 -13.39
N GLU A 245 4.80 -5.71 -14.01
CA GLU A 245 4.54 -5.66 -15.46
C GLU A 245 3.55 -4.55 -15.84
N LEU A 246 2.52 -4.37 -15.03
CA LEU A 246 1.38 -3.49 -15.34
C LEU A 246 1.10 -2.50 -14.20
N PRO A 247 2.08 -1.70 -13.73
CA PRO A 247 1.96 -0.95 -12.48
C PRO A 247 0.77 0.03 -12.47
N ARG A 248 0.51 0.71 -13.59
CA ARG A 248 -0.62 1.64 -13.70
C ARG A 248 -1.98 0.94 -13.63
N GLN A 249 -2.13 -0.17 -14.35
CA GLN A 249 -3.38 -0.93 -14.37
C GLN A 249 -3.61 -1.62 -13.02
N TYR A 250 -2.55 -2.18 -12.44
CA TYR A 250 -2.58 -2.79 -11.11
C TYR A 250 -2.99 -1.78 -10.03
N ALA A 251 -2.39 -0.59 -10.03
CA ALA A 251 -2.78 0.48 -9.09
C ALA A 251 -4.26 0.89 -9.27
N GLN A 252 -4.76 0.98 -10.51
CA GLN A 252 -6.17 1.32 -10.75
C GLN A 252 -7.11 0.23 -10.21
N ILE A 253 -6.75 -1.05 -10.34
CA ILE A 253 -7.52 -2.17 -9.78
C ILE A 253 -7.57 -2.07 -8.26
N LEU A 254 -6.43 -1.78 -7.62
CA LEU A 254 -6.39 -1.55 -6.17
C LEU A 254 -7.28 -0.38 -5.76
N ILE A 255 -7.21 0.75 -6.47
CA ILE A 255 -8.04 1.93 -6.15
C ILE A 255 -9.53 1.59 -6.29
N ASN A 256 -9.93 0.94 -7.39
CA ASN A 256 -11.32 0.57 -7.61
C ASN A 256 -11.88 -0.31 -6.48
N PHE A 257 -11.10 -1.30 -6.05
CA PHE A 257 -11.53 -2.24 -5.00
C PHE A 257 -11.48 -1.62 -3.59
N LEU A 258 -10.41 -0.91 -3.27
CA LEU A 258 -10.15 -0.39 -1.92
C LEU A 258 -10.84 0.94 -1.63
N VAL A 259 -11.17 1.71 -2.66
CA VAL A 259 -11.76 3.05 -2.55
C VAL A 259 -13.13 3.14 -3.21
N GLY A 260 -13.23 2.68 -4.46
CA GLY A 260 -14.42 2.81 -5.30
C GLY A 260 -14.05 3.08 -6.76
N ASP A 261 -14.92 2.69 -7.69
CA ASP A 261 -14.66 2.77 -9.13
C ASP A 261 -15.21 4.05 -9.77
N THR A 262 -16.01 4.83 -9.04
CA THR A 262 -16.50 6.13 -9.48
C THR A 262 -15.60 7.29 -9.04
N ARG A 263 -15.63 8.38 -9.81
CA ARG A 263 -14.97 9.64 -9.41
C ARG A 263 -15.53 10.23 -8.12
N TYR A 264 -16.81 9.98 -7.85
CA TYR A 264 -17.45 10.46 -6.64
C TYR A 264 -16.89 9.74 -5.41
N GLU A 265 -16.79 8.41 -5.42
CA GLU A 265 -16.26 7.62 -4.30
C GLU A 265 -14.78 7.95 -4.05
N GLN A 266 -13.98 7.99 -5.12
CA GLN A 266 -12.58 8.40 -5.06
C GLN A 266 -12.43 9.81 -4.49
N GLY A 267 -13.27 10.74 -4.95
CA GLY A 267 -13.29 12.11 -4.44
C GLY A 267 -13.73 12.19 -2.99
N MET A 268 -14.75 11.43 -2.60
CA MET A 268 -15.25 11.40 -1.22
C MET A 268 -14.21 10.83 -0.27
N HIS A 269 -13.49 9.79 -0.67
CA HIS A 269 -12.35 9.25 0.07
C HIS A 269 -11.27 10.29 0.30
N VAL A 270 -10.81 10.96 -0.77
CA VAL A 270 -9.78 11.99 -0.64
C VAL A 270 -10.28 13.19 0.18
N ARG A 271 -11.52 13.65 -0.05
CA ARG A 271 -12.17 14.73 0.71
C ARG A 271 -12.16 14.44 2.20
N ARG A 272 -12.52 13.20 2.59
CA ARG A 272 -12.47 12.74 3.98
C ARG A 272 -11.07 12.71 4.55
N THR A 273 -10.08 12.20 3.81
CA THR A 273 -8.70 12.25 4.29
C THR A 273 -8.22 13.69 4.50
N VAL A 274 -8.58 14.63 3.62
CA VAL A 274 -8.09 16.02 3.71
C VAL A 274 -8.83 16.83 4.78
N LEU A 275 -10.17 16.78 4.79
CA LEU A 275 -11.00 17.63 5.67
C LEU A 275 -11.38 16.96 6.99
N GLY A 276 -11.24 15.64 7.10
CA GLY A 276 -11.67 14.82 8.23
C GLY A 276 -13.14 14.40 8.15
N ASP A 277 -13.43 13.18 8.61
CA ASP A 277 -14.77 12.58 8.54
C ASP A 277 -15.85 13.46 9.19
N ALA A 278 -15.60 13.91 10.43
CA ALA A 278 -16.57 14.75 11.15
C ALA A 278 -16.91 16.06 10.43
N HIS A 279 -15.98 16.64 9.66
CA HIS A 279 -16.27 17.81 8.83
C HIS A 279 -17.13 17.43 7.63
N VAL A 280 -16.74 16.37 6.91
CA VAL A 280 -17.45 15.92 5.71
C VAL A 280 -18.87 15.45 6.05
N ASP A 281 -19.06 14.75 7.16
CA ASP A 281 -20.38 14.28 7.60
C ASP A 281 -21.32 15.45 7.95
N ARG A 282 -20.80 16.50 8.61
CA ARG A 282 -21.56 17.74 8.85
C ARG A 282 -21.91 18.47 7.55
N ALA A 283 -20.97 18.53 6.59
CA ALA A 283 -21.23 19.17 5.30
C ALA A 283 -22.29 18.41 4.50
N ASN A 284 -22.22 17.08 4.48
CA ASN A 284 -23.19 16.24 3.78
C ASN A 284 -24.59 16.30 4.43
N SER A 285 -24.69 16.31 5.76
CA SER A 285 -26.00 16.40 6.45
C SER A 285 -26.71 17.75 6.27
N GLN A 286 -25.97 18.80 5.91
CA GLN A 286 -26.51 20.12 5.57
C GLN A 286 -26.78 20.29 4.06
N THR A 287 -26.56 19.24 3.26
CA THR A 287 -26.86 19.29 1.83
C THR A 287 -28.37 19.38 1.63
N THR A 288 -28.80 20.34 0.81
CA THR A 288 -30.20 20.55 0.43
C THR A 288 -30.37 20.27 -1.06
N GLU A 289 -31.60 20.14 -1.54
CA GLU A 289 -31.87 20.00 -2.98
C GLU A 289 -31.20 21.12 -3.81
N PHE A 290 -31.18 22.34 -3.29
CA PHE A 290 -30.54 23.48 -3.95
C PHE A 290 -29.01 23.37 -4.05
N THR A 291 -28.36 22.69 -3.09
CA THR A 291 -26.88 22.60 -3.02
C THR A 291 -26.32 21.25 -3.48
N ALA A 292 -27.19 20.24 -3.70
CA ALA A 292 -26.80 18.87 -4.01
C ALA A 292 -25.89 18.77 -5.25
N ASP A 293 -26.28 19.38 -6.37
CA ASP A 293 -25.52 19.33 -7.61
C ASP A 293 -24.13 19.96 -7.46
N PHE A 294 -24.01 21.03 -6.67
CA PHE A 294 -22.73 21.67 -6.41
C PHE A 294 -21.86 20.80 -5.50
N GLN A 295 -22.42 20.17 -4.47
CA GLN A 295 -21.69 19.24 -3.59
C GLN A 295 -21.19 18.01 -4.33
N ASP A 296 -21.99 17.47 -5.25
CA ASP A 296 -21.57 16.40 -6.16
C ASP A 296 -20.43 16.86 -7.08
N PHE A 297 -20.60 18.00 -7.75
CA PHE A 297 -19.58 18.58 -8.63
C PHE A 297 -18.24 18.77 -7.91
N ILE A 298 -18.20 19.42 -6.75
CA ILE A 298 -16.94 19.64 -6.03
C ILE A 298 -16.30 18.32 -5.57
N THR A 299 -17.13 17.34 -5.18
CA THR A 299 -16.65 16.00 -4.77
C THR A 299 -15.94 15.32 -5.92
N ARG A 300 -16.55 15.29 -7.10
CA ARG A 300 -15.95 14.64 -8.28
C ARG A 300 -14.74 15.41 -8.82
N TYR A 301 -14.84 16.72 -8.97
CA TYR A 301 -13.81 17.49 -9.68
C TYR A 301 -12.65 17.92 -8.79
N ALA A 302 -12.93 18.60 -7.67
CA ALA A 302 -11.85 19.04 -6.80
C ALA A 302 -11.16 17.80 -6.20
N TRP A 303 -11.94 16.95 -5.54
CA TRP A 303 -11.38 15.85 -4.77
C TRP A 303 -11.09 14.62 -5.63
N GLY A 304 -11.97 14.26 -6.57
CA GLY A 304 -11.83 13.06 -7.41
C GLY A 304 -10.93 13.22 -8.65
N GLU A 305 -10.65 14.44 -9.11
CA GLU A 305 -9.79 14.67 -10.28
C GLU A 305 -8.52 15.47 -9.98
N ILE A 306 -8.57 16.53 -9.17
CA ILE A 306 -7.40 17.39 -8.96
C ILE A 306 -6.54 16.91 -7.80
N TRP A 307 -7.14 16.61 -6.65
CA TRP A 307 -6.42 16.16 -5.45
C TRP A 307 -5.94 14.69 -5.54
N THR A 308 -6.51 13.89 -6.45
CA THR A 308 -6.08 12.51 -6.76
C THR A 308 -4.90 12.44 -7.74
N ARG A 309 -4.50 13.56 -8.37
CA ARG A 309 -3.42 13.54 -9.37
C ARG A 309 -2.06 13.29 -8.72
N PRO A 310 -1.21 12.47 -9.36
CA PRO A 310 0.18 12.33 -8.97
C PRO A 310 0.95 13.65 -9.13
N GLY A 311 2.15 13.71 -8.55
CA GLY A 311 3.13 14.79 -8.76
C GLY A 311 3.19 15.84 -7.66
N LEU A 312 2.07 16.18 -7.01
CA LEU A 312 2.06 17.06 -5.83
C LEU A 312 1.42 16.36 -4.63
N PRO A 313 2.14 16.21 -3.49
CA PRO A 313 1.58 15.61 -2.30
C PRO A 313 0.52 16.53 -1.65
N LYS A 314 -0.36 15.96 -0.84
CA LYS A 314 -1.41 16.71 -0.12
C LYS A 314 -0.84 17.87 0.71
N HIS A 315 0.33 17.67 1.33
CA HIS A 315 1.07 18.70 2.06
C HIS A 315 1.30 19.94 1.19
N SER A 316 1.98 19.80 0.05
CA SER A 316 2.26 20.93 -0.85
C SER A 316 1.00 21.55 -1.44
N ARG A 317 -0.02 20.73 -1.74
CA ARG A 317 -1.34 21.23 -2.20
C ARG A 317 -2.01 22.09 -1.15
N SER A 318 -1.93 21.71 0.12
CA SER A 318 -2.44 22.51 1.23
C SER A 318 -1.71 23.85 1.33
N LEU A 319 -0.37 23.88 1.25
CA LEU A 319 0.40 25.14 1.26
C LEU A 319 -0.02 26.08 0.13
N ILE A 320 -0.15 25.56 -1.09
CA ILE A 320 -0.58 26.34 -2.27
C ILE A 320 -2.02 26.84 -2.09
N THR A 321 -2.90 25.99 -1.56
CA THR A 321 -4.30 26.35 -1.29
C THR A 321 -4.40 27.48 -0.27
N LEU A 322 -3.62 27.41 0.82
CA LEU A 322 -3.56 28.49 1.81
C LEU A 322 -3.10 29.81 1.18
N ALA A 323 -2.04 29.80 0.39
CA ALA A 323 -1.55 31.01 -0.31
C ALA A 323 -2.63 31.64 -1.21
N MET A 324 -3.36 30.83 -1.98
CA MET A 324 -4.45 31.32 -2.83
C MET A 324 -5.61 31.90 -2.00
N LEU A 325 -5.98 31.26 -0.88
CA LEU A 325 -7.07 31.74 -0.03
C LEU A 325 -6.72 33.03 0.71
N ILE A 326 -5.44 33.24 1.04
CA ILE A 326 -4.92 34.52 1.56
C ILE A 326 -5.09 35.60 0.50
N ALA A 327 -4.64 35.35 -0.74
CA ALA A 327 -4.75 36.31 -1.85
C ALA A 327 -6.21 36.69 -2.16
N LEU A 328 -7.15 35.75 -2.01
CA LEU A 328 -8.58 35.97 -2.23
C LEU A 328 -9.33 36.57 -1.03
N ASN A 329 -8.66 36.70 0.13
CA ASN A 329 -9.24 37.15 1.40
C ASN A 329 -10.56 36.43 1.76
N ARG A 330 -10.51 35.08 1.77
CA ARG A 330 -11.65 34.21 2.09
C ARG A 330 -11.47 33.55 3.45
N LYS A 331 -11.75 34.29 4.54
CA LYS A 331 -11.52 33.86 5.94
C LYS A 331 -12.06 32.47 6.27
N ALA A 332 -13.34 32.22 6.02
CA ALA A 332 -13.98 30.96 6.42
C ALA A 332 -13.35 29.73 5.73
N GLU A 333 -13.11 29.83 4.42
CA GLU A 333 -12.41 28.79 3.64
C GLU A 333 -10.96 28.63 4.10
N PHE A 334 -10.26 29.74 4.37
CA PHE A 334 -8.89 29.70 4.90
C PHE A 334 -8.84 28.94 6.22
N GLN A 335 -9.74 29.22 7.17
CA GLN A 335 -9.78 28.52 8.47
C GLN A 335 -10.04 27.01 8.32
N MET A 336 -10.95 26.62 7.42
CA MET A 336 -11.17 25.22 7.08
C MET A 336 -9.89 24.57 6.56
N HIS A 337 -9.19 25.24 5.64
CA HIS A 337 -7.97 24.72 5.03
C HIS A 337 -6.75 24.76 5.95
N VAL A 338 -6.70 25.61 6.97
CA VAL A 338 -5.67 25.53 8.03
C VAL A 338 -5.79 24.22 8.79
N ARG A 339 -7.01 23.80 9.18
CA ARG A 339 -7.23 22.48 9.81
C ARG A 339 -6.81 21.35 8.88
N ALA A 340 -7.24 21.42 7.62
CA ALA A 340 -6.91 20.43 6.60
C ALA A 340 -5.40 20.34 6.34
N ALA A 341 -4.68 21.47 6.35
CA ALA A 341 -3.23 21.52 6.20
C ALA A 341 -2.53 20.79 7.35
N ILE A 342 -2.92 21.06 8.60
CA ILE A 342 -2.39 20.36 9.78
C ILE A 342 -2.63 18.84 9.66
N HIS A 343 -3.85 18.42 9.31
CA HIS A 343 -4.14 17.00 9.09
C HIS A 343 -3.26 16.38 7.99
N ASN A 344 -2.98 17.13 6.92
CA ASN A 344 -2.11 16.72 5.84
C ASN A 344 -0.61 16.74 6.19
N GLY A 345 -0.26 17.02 7.45
CA GLY A 345 1.12 17.04 7.95
C GLY A 345 1.86 18.35 7.73
N VAL A 346 1.17 19.43 7.37
CA VAL A 346 1.77 20.77 7.35
C VAL A 346 1.94 21.23 8.79
N SER A 347 3.13 21.70 9.17
CA SER A 347 3.39 22.22 10.50
C SER A 347 2.86 23.65 10.69
N PRO A 348 2.57 24.08 11.94
CA PRO A 348 2.24 25.48 12.22
C PRO A 348 3.30 26.47 11.73
N ASP A 349 4.58 26.08 11.76
CA ASP A 349 5.67 26.91 11.24
C ASP A 349 5.62 27.05 9.72
N GLU A 350 5.34 25.99 8.97
CA GLU A 350 5.15 26.10 7.52
C GLU A 350 3.95 26.99 7.16
N ILE A 351 2.85 26.90 7.92
CA ILE A 351 1.69 27.80 7.74
C ILE A 351 2.11 29.25 7.96
N LYS A 352 2.87 29.53 9.03
CA LYS A 352 3.43 30.85 9.30
C LYS A 352 4.30 31.33 8.13
N GLU A 353 5.20 30.51 7.61
CA GLU A 353 6.06 30.88 6.47
C GLU A 353 5.25 31.19 5.19
N VAL A 354 4.19 30.43 4.91
CA VAL A 354 3.27 30.74 3.78
C VAL A 354 2.60 32.09 3.96
N ILE A 355 2.14 32.43 5.17
CA ILE A 355 1.52 33.74 5.45
C ILE A 355 2.55 34.86 5.32
N MET A 356 3.77 34.67 5.85
CA MET A 356 4.87 35.62 5.73
C MET A 356 5.23 35.91 4.27
N GLN A 357 5.39 34.86 3.46
CA GLN A 357 5.66 35.01 2.03
C GLN A 357 4.51 35.71 1.30
N SER A 358 3.27 35.37 1.64
CA SER A 358 2.08 35.97 1.02
C SER A 358 1.95 37.47 1.34
N ALA A 359 2.46 37.93 2.47
CA ALA A 359 2.42 39.34 2.89
C ALA A 359 3.08 40.29 1.89
N LEU A 360 4.14 39.83 1.20
CA LEU A 360 4.88 40.63 0.22
C LEU A 360 4.11 40.84 -1.09
N TYR A 361 3.26 39.88 -1.47
CA TYR A 361 2.56 39.90 -2.75
C TYR A 361 1.08 40.26 -2.63
N CYS A 362 0.46 39.91 -1.50
CA CYS A 362 -0.96 40.15 -1.22
C CYS A 362 -1.19 41.35 -0.30
N GLY A 363 -0.12 41.89 0.31
CA GLY A 363 -0.15 43.02 1.23
C GLY A 363 -0.30 42.62 2.70
N LEU A 364 0.27 43.44 3.58
CA LEU A 364 0.24 43.24 5.04
C LEU A 364 -1.18 43.08 5.62
N PRO A 365 -2.22 43.80 5.17
CA PRO A 365 -3.57 43.60 5.70
C PRO A 365 -4.13 42.19 5.49
N ALA A 366 -3.93 41.60 4.31
CA ALA A 366 -4.37 40.23 4.01
C ALA A 366 -3.62 39.20 4.87
N ALA A 367 -2.31 39.41 5.07
CA ALA A 367 -1.51 38.56 5.96
C ALA A 367 -1.90 38.70 7.44
N ASN A 368 -2.21 39.90 7.92
CA ASN A 368 -2.68 40.12 9.30
C ASN A 368 -3.99 39.35 9.57
N GLU A 369 -4.97 39.45 8.67
CA GLU A 369 -6.22 38.68 8.81
C GLU A 369 -5.96 37.16 8.77
N ALA A 370 -5.05 36.70 7.89
CA ALA A 370 -4.67 35.30 7.82
C ALA A 370 -3.98 34.82 9.12
N PHE A 371 -3.12 35.64 9.73
CA PHE A 371 -2.51 35.31 11.03
C PHE A 371 -3.56 35.16 12.13
N HIS A 372 -4.49 36.11 12.24
CA HIS A 372 -5.58 36.02 13.21
C HIS A 372 -6.44 34.77 12.97
N ALA A 373 -6.84 34.53 11.72
CA ALA A 373 -7.64 33.37 11.35
C ALA A 373 -6.93 32.03 11.63
N ALA A 374 -5.61 31.94 11.37
CA ALA A 374 -4.81 30.77 11.67
C ALA A 374 -4.67 30.55 13.19
N GLN A 375 -4.42 31.61 13.97
CA GLN A 375 -4.36 31.54 15.44
C GLN A 375 -5.67 31.03 16.05
N GLU A 376 -6.81 31.55 15.59
CA GLU A 376 -8.14 31.07 16.01
C GLU A 376 -8.29 29.55 15.80
N VAL A 377 -7.81 29.03 14.67
CA VAL A 377 -7.87 27.60 14.37
C VAL A 377 -6.89 26.79 15.22
N LEU A 378 -5.62 27.21 15.26
CA LEU A 378 -4.56 26.50 15.97
C LEU A 378 -4.83 26.40 17.47
N ALA A 379 -5.45 27.42 18.07
CA ALA A 379 -5.83 27.41 19.49
C ALA A 379 -6.90 26.33 19.83
N THR A 380 -7.62 25.83 18.84
CA THR A 380 -8.65 24.78 19.02
C THR A 380 -8.14 23.37 18.72
N LEU A 381 -6.93 23.23 18.17
CA LEU A 381 -6.34 21.93 17.89
C LEU A 381 -5.55 21.47 19.13
N PRO A 382 -5.59 20.17 19.48
CA PRO A 382 -4.68 19.63 20.47
C PRO A 382 -3.26 19.80 19.93
N ILE A 383 -2.51 20.77 20.47
CA ILE A 383 -1.10 20.94 20.10
C ILE A 383 -0.36 19.78 20.76
N ASN A 384 -0.06 18.75 19.99
CA ASN A 384 1.01 17.83 20.36
C ASN A 384 2.30 18.63 20.26
N HIS A 385 2.77 19.13 21.40
CA HIS A 385 4.16 19.56 21.53
C HIS A 385 5.01 18.32 21.31
N SER A 386 5.52 18.15 20.09
CA SER A 386 6.60 17.24 19.75
C SER A 386 7.91 17.75 20.34
#